data_AF-A0A968CB28-F1
#
_entry.id   AF-A0A968CB28-F1
#
_cell.length_a   1.000
_cell.length_b   1.000
_cell.length_c   1.000
_cell.angle_alpha   90.00
_cell.angle_beta   90.00
_cell.angle_gamma   90.00
#
_symmetry.space_group_name_H-M   'P 1'
#
loop_
_entity.id
_entity.type
_entity.pdbx_description
1 polymer ?
#
loop_
_entity_poly.entity_id
_entity_poly.type
_entity_poly.pdbx_seq_one_letter_code
_entity_poly.pdbx_strand_id
1 'polypeptide(L)'
;MSDPDSAATDLALFTDLYQLTMIDAYLAEGMTAEAVFDLSVRDLPARRNFLLLAGIADVAAYLRGITFDDDALRYLDGLHLFS
;
A
#
# COMPACT_ATOMS: atom_id res chain seq x y z
N MET A 1 6.77 -7.48 -24.35
CA MET A 1 6.21 -6.14 -24.17
C MET A 1 5.34 -6.24 -22.94
N SER A 2 5.84 -5.85 -21.76
CA SER A 2 5.06 -5.92 -20.53
C SER A 2 4.01 -4.80 -20.55
N ASP A 3 2.78 -5.12 -20.19
CA ASP A 3 1.67 -4.17 -20.17
C ASP A 3 1.92 -3.14 -19.05
N PRO A 4 1.91 -1.83 -19.32
CA PRO A 4 2.13 -0.81 -18.28
C PRO A 4 1.09 -0.87 -17.15
N ASP A 5 -0.11 -1.40 -17.40
CA ASP A 5 -1.13 -1.66 -16.36
C ASP A 5 -0.71 -2.78 -15.40
N SER A 6 0.06 -3.78 -15.85
CA SER A 6 0.48 -4.90 -14.98
C SER A 6 1.42 -4.44 -13.87
N ALA A 7 2.21 -3.39 -14.10
CA ALA A 7 3.11 -2.83 -13.09
C ALA A 7 2.34 -2.06 -12.01
N ALA A 8 1.20 -1.45 -12.36
CA ALA A 8 0.33 -0.78 -11.39
C ALA A 8 -0.42 -1.78 -10.50
N THR A 9 -0.87 -2.91 -11.08
CA THR A 9 -1.48 -4.02 -10.34
C THR A 9 -0.53 -4.67 -9.34
N ASP A 10 0.70 -4.98 -9.78
CA ASP A 10 1.72 -5.57 -8.89
C ASP A 10 1.97 -4.67 -7.67
N LEU A 11 1.89 -3.36 -7.85
CA LEU A 11 2.07 -2.40 -6.76
C LEU A 11 0.90 -2.40 -5.78
N ALA A 12 -0.35 -2.60 -6.22
CA ALA A 12 -1.50 -2.66 -5.30
C ALA A 12 -1.39 -3.83 -4.32
N LEU A 13 -0.80 -4.95 -4.76
CA LEU A 13 -0.44 -6.09 -3.91
C LEU A 13 0.93 -5.95 -3.24
N PHE A 14 1.71 -4.90 -3.57
CA PHE A 14 2.98 -4.59 -2.92
C PHE A 14 2.76 -3.91 -1.56
N THR A 15 2.16 -4.67 -0.66
CA THR A 15 1.90 -4.30 0.73
C THR A 15 2.03 -5.55 1.60
N ASP A 16 2.25 -5.37 2.89
CA ASP A 16 2.10 -6.48 3.83
C ASP A 16 0.63 -6.93 3.88
N LEU A 17 0.40 -8.25 3.86
CA LEU A 17 -0.94 -8.86 3.94
C LEU A 17 -1.75 -8.33 5.14
N TYR A 18 -1.06 -8.03 6.24
CA TYR A 18 -1.64 -7.42 7.43
C TYR A 18 -2.47 -6.18 7.12
N GLN A 19 -2.01 -5.31 6.22
CA GLN A 19 -2.73 -4.08 5.87
C GLN A 19 -4.08 -4.37 5.23
N LEU A 20 -4.14 -5.37 4.34
CA LEU A 20 -5.38 -5.76 3.67
C LEU A 20 -6.37 -6.39 4.65
N THR A 21 -5.89 -7.27 5.54
CA THR A 21 -6.76 -7.88 6.56
C THR A 21 -7.26 -6.86 7.59
N MET A 22 -6.46 -5.83 7.88
CA MET A 22 -6.90 -4.72 8.73
C MET A 22 -7.97 -3.87 8.06
N ILE A 23 -7.86 -3.61 6.76
CA ILE A 23 -8.88 -2.90 5.99
C ILE A 23 -10.21 -3.67 6.03
N ASP A 24 -10.19 -4.98 5.79
CA ASP A 24 -11.38 -5.84 5.88
C ASP A 24 -12.02 -5.76 7.27
N ALA A 25 -11.23 -5.87 8.34
CA ALA A 25 -11.71 -5.71 9.71
C ALA A 25 -12.32 -4.32 9.97
N TYR A 26 -11.70 -3.24 9.49
CA TYR A 26 -12.26 -1.90 9.63
C TYR A 26 -13.57 -1.73 8.88
N LEU A 27 -13.69 -2.29 7.68
CA LEU A 27 -14.93 -2.25 6.91
C LEU A 27 -16.05 -3.05 7.59
N ALA A 28 -15.75 -4.24 8.09
CA ALA A 28 -16.70 -5.08 8.82
C ALA A 28 -17.25 -4.39 10.09
N GLU A 29 -16.40 -3.63 10.79
CA GLU A 29 -16.77 -2.87 11.98
C GLU A 29 -17.33 -1.46 11.66
N GLY A 30 -17.47 -1.11 10.38
CA GLY A 30 -17.97 0.20 9.94
C GLY A 30 -17.05 1.38 10.28
N MET A 31 -15.75 1.12 10.52
CA MET A 31 -14.74 2.10 10.90
C MET A 31 -14.21 2.88 9.69
N THR A 32 -15.01 3.81 9.18
CA THR A 32 -14.70 4.63 7.99
C THR A 32 -14.32 6.08 8.29
N ALA A 33 -14.01 6.38 9.56
CA ALA A 33 -13.61 7.71 9.99
C ALA A 33 -12.24 8.12 9.43
N GLU A 34 -11.98 9.42 9.37
CA GLU A 34 -10.69 9.96 8.93
C GLU A 34 -9.56 9.56 9.90
N ALA A 35 -8.45 9.10 9.34
CA ALA A 35 -7.25 8.70 10.08
C ALA A 35 -6.02 9.49 9.59
N VAL A 36 -5.08 9.74 10.50
CA VAL A 36 -3.84 10.49 10.22
C VAL A 36 -2.65 9.57 10.45
N PHE A 37 -1.69 9.59 9.51
CA PHE A 37 -0.47 8.79 9.56
C PHE A 37 0.77 9.68 9.41
N ASP A 38 1.82 9.38 10.18
CA ASP A 38 3.10 10.08 10.13
C ASP A 38 4.25 9.14 9.73
N LEU A 39 5.14 9.63 8.87
CA LEU A 39 6.38 8.94 8.49
C LEU A 39 7.57 9.60 9.20
N SER A 40 8.31 8.82 10.00
CA SER A 40 9.52 9.30 10.69
C SER A 40 10.66 8.29 10.61
N VAL A 41 11.90 8.78 10.61
CA VAL A 41 13.12 7.97 10.66
C VAL A 41 13.71 8.09 12.06
N ARG A 42 13.88 6.96 12.75
CA ARG A 42 14.34 6.93 14.16
C ARG A 42 15.86 7.05 14.28
N ASP A 43 16.59 6.36 13.40
CA ASP A 43 18.05 6.28 13.45
C ASP A 43 18.65 6.64 12.09
N LEU A 44 19.76 7.38 12.12
CA LEU A 44 20.54 7.70 10.92
C LEU A 44 21.76 6.78 10.80
N PRO A 45 22.22 6.48 9.58
CA PRO A 45 23.44 5.70 9.38
C PRO A 45 24.63 6.32 10.11
N ALA A 46 25.46 5.50 10.75
CA ALA A 46 26.57 5.96 11.61
C ALA A 46 27.56 6.93 10.93
N ARG A 47 27.65 6.90 9.59
CA ARG A 47 28.56 7.73 8.79
C ARG A 47 27.85 8.85 8.01
N ARG A 48 26.54 9.05 8.19
CA ARG A 48 25.77 10.08 7.49
C ARG A 48 24.69 10.68 8.39
N ASN A 49 24.87 11.95 8.76
CA ASN A 49 24.02 12.69 9.71
C ASN A 49 22.86 13.47 9.05
N PHE A 50 22.49 13.13 7.81
CA PHE A 50 21.38 13.76 7.12
C PHE A 50 20.62 12.75 6.27
N LEU A 51 19.33 13.04 6.05
CA LEU A 51 18.46 12.30 5.14
C LEU A 51 18.06 13.22 4.00
N LEU A 52 18.11 12.70 2.76
CA LEU A 52 17.50 13.35 1.61
C LEU A 52 16.22 12.61 1.29
N LEU A 53 15.09 13.30 1.40
CA LEU A 53 13.80 12.75 1.02
C LEU A 53 13.54 13.09 -0.44
N ALA A 54 13.31 12.07 -1.27
CA ALA A 54 13.04 12.19 -2.69
C ALA A 54 11.92 11.21 -3.08
N GLY A 55 11.12 11.55 -4.09
CA GLY A 55 10.04 10.70 -4.60
C GLY A 55 8.69 10.80 -3.85
N ILE A 56 8.54 11.73 -2.90
CA ILE A 56 7.28 11.88 -2.15
C ILE A 56 6.10 12.23 -3.07
N ALA A 57 6.32 13.08 -4.06
CA ALA A 57 5.28 13.44 -5.02
C ALA A 57 4.80 12.22 -5.81
N ASP A 58 5.73 11.35 -6.22
CA ASP A 58 5.45 10.13 -6.97
C ASP A 58 4.68 9.12 -6.11
N VAL A 59 5.13 8.90 -4.86
CA VAL A 59 4.43 8.04 -3.89
C VAL A 59 3.02 8.57 -3.62
N ALA A 60 2.87 9.88 -3.41
CA ALA A 60 1.56 10.47 -3.18
C ALA A 60 0.64 10.36 -4.42
N ALA A 61 1.19 10.47 -5.63
CA ALA A 61 0.43 10.25 -6.86
C ALA A 61 -0.01 8.80 -6.99
N TYR A 62 0.89 7.86 -6.69
CA TYR A 62 0.58 6.43 -6.68
C TYR A 62 -0.52 6.07 -5.68
N LEU A 63 -0.41 6.51 -4.42
CA LEU A 63 -1.40 6.22 -3.37
C LEU A 63 -2.82 6.71 -3.74
N ARG A 64 -2.94 7.80 -4.52
CA ARG A 64 -4.23 8.31 -5.00
C ARG A 64 -4.85 7.48 -6.14
N GLY A 65 -4.05 6.67 -6.81
CA GLY A 65 -4.44 5.90 -7.99
C GLY A 65 -4.44 4.39 -7.77
N ILE A 66 -4.36 3.90 -6.52
CA ILE A 66 -4.38 2.47 -6.24
C ILE A 66 -5.71 1.86 -6.70
N THR A 67 -5.61 0.84 -7.54
CA THR A 67 -6.73 0.02 -8.00
C THR A 67 -6.31 -1.44 -8.04
N PHE A 68 -7.25 -2.34 -7.72
CA PHE A 68 -7.07 -3.78 -7.86
C PHE A 68 -7.76 -4.24 -9.14
N ASP A 69 -7.04 -4.98 -9.99
CA ASP A 69 -7.61 -5.59 -11.19
C ASP A 69 -8.18 -6.99 -10.91
N ASP A 70 -8.75 -7.61 -11.93
CA ASP A 70 -9.39 -8.93 -11.81
C ASP A 70 -8.42 -10.05 -11.42
N ASP A 71 -7.15 -9.95 -11.80
CA ASP A 71 -6.12 -10.95 -11.45
C ASP A 71 -5.74 -10.83 -9.97
N ALA A 72 -5.56 -9.59 -9.48
CA ALA A 72 -5.30 -9.31 -8.08
C ALA A 72 -6.49 -9.71 -7.19
N LEU A 73 -7.71 -9.39 -7.60
CA LEU A 73 -8.92 -9.78 -6.87
C LEU A 73 -9.07 -11.30 -6.80
N ARG A 74 -8.82 -12.01 -7.90
CA ARG A 74 -8.85 -13.49 -7.92
C ARG A 74 -7.78 -14.10 -7.02
N TYR A 75 -6.59 -13.49 -6.97
CA TYR A 75 -5.55 -13.88 -6.03
C TYR A 75 -6.01 -13.72 -4.58
N LEU A 76 -6.57 -12.57 -4.22
CA LEU A 76 -7.05 -12.28 -2.87
C LEU A 76 -8.21 -13.20 -2.46
N ASP A 77 -9.17 -13.45 -3.34
CA ASP A 77 -10.28 -14.40 -3.12
C ASP A 77 -9.76 -15.83 -2.86
N GLY A 78 -8.73 -16.25 -3.61
CA GLY A 78 -8.06 -17.53 -3.44
C GLY A 78 -7.31 -17.71 -2.12
N LEU A 79 -7.05 -16.64 -1.36
CA LEU A 79 -6.48 -16.73 -0.01
C LEU A 79 -7.52 -17.18 1.02
N HIS A 80 -8.82 -17.02 0.74
CA HIS A 80 -9.92 -17.33 1.65
C HIS A 80 -9.80 -16.62 3.03
N LEU A 81 -9.24 -15.41 3.02
CA LEU A 81 -9.02 -14.59 4.23
C LEU A 81 -9.98 -13.40 4.34
N PHE A 82 -10.68 -13.05 3.27
CA PHE A 82 -11.51 -11.84 3.17
C PHE A 82 -12.99 -12.21 3.08
N SER A 83 -13.87 -11.31 3.54
CA SER A 83 -15.31 -11.54 3.67
C SER A 83 -16.17 -10.95 2.56
#